data_AF-A0A194QKL6-F1
#
_entry.id   AF-A0A194QKL6-F1
#
_cell.length_a   1.000
_cell.length_b   1.000
_cell.length_c   1.000
_cell.angle_alpha   90.00
_cell.angle_beta   90.00
_cell.angle_gamma   90.00
#
_symmetry.space_group_name_H-M   'P 1'
#
loop_
_entity.id
_entity.type
_entity.pdbx_description
1 polymer ?
#
loop_
_entity_poly.entity_id
_entity_poly.type
_entity_poly.pdbx_seq_one_letter_code
_entity_poly.pdbx_strand_id
1 'polypeptide(L)'
;MDHKVLINSNAPSRIKQCTTITKNFFLTTHHEMGHIQYYLQYKDQPVIYRAGANPGFHEAVGDVMSLSVSTPKHLRVMGLLEDGPDDLESNINQLYKMGLDKIVFLPFAYLLDLFRYGVFRGTTAPQDYNCHFWQLREALQGVEPAAPRTEEDFDPAAKYHIAADVEYMRYYISYIIQFQFHRSLCQLAGEYTPGDASNLLSNCDIYKSTTAGNALGKMLQLGSSKPWPDAMEMLTGQRKMDASGVLEYFQPLHDWLKTENERTGEYIGWEPSTIRQSDSRHPLSSPERVEASGATRYGTYLTTTKSLKTKATTNKK
;
A
#
# COMPACT_ATOMS: atom_id res chain seq x y z
N MET A 1 12.24 -9.29 1.74
CA MET A 1 12.08 -10.75 1.81
C MET A 1 11.64 -11.15 0.42
N ASP A 2 12.45 -11.90 -0.31
CA ASP A 2 11.95 -12.58 -1.49
C ASP A 2 12.63 -13.95 -1.56
N HIS A 3 11.86 -14.96 -1.91
CA HIS A 3 12.26 -16.36 -1.83
C HIS A 3 11.92 -17.05 -3.15
N LYS A 4 12.96 -17.42 -3.90
CA LYS A 4 12.82 -18.27 -5.08
C LYS A 4 12.22 -19.61 -4.68
N VAL A 5 10.98 -19.86 -5.06
CA VAL A 5 10.31 -21.17 -4.94
C VAL A 5 10.38 -21.86 -6.29
N LEU A 6 11.09 -22.99 -6.35
CA LEU A 6 11.09 -23.88 -7.50
C LEU A 6 9.80 -24.72 -7.49
N ILE A 7 8.88 -24.45 -8.41
CA ILE A 7 7.64 -25.22 -8.56
C ILE A 7 7.94 -26.42 -9.46
N ASN A 8 8.02 -27.61 -8.87
CA ASN A 8 7.91 -28.89 -9.58
C ASN A 8 6.54 -29.49 -9.23
N SER A 9 5.83 -30.06 -10.21
CA SER A 9 4.46 -30.57 -10.08
C SER A 9 4.25 -31.60 -8.96
N ASN A 10 5.31 -32.26 -8.52
CA ASN A 10 5.29 -33.22 -7.42
C ASN A 10 6.14 -32.80 -6.20
N ALA A 11 6.69 -31.58 -6.17
CA ALA A 11 7.50 -31.11 -5.06
C ALA A 11 6.65 -30.36 -4.02
N PRO A 12 6.92 -30.55 -2.72
CA PRO A 12 6.23 -29.81 -1.67
C PRO A 12 6.56 -28.32 -1.76
N SER A 13 5.54 -27.46 -1.63
CA SER A 13 5.70 -26.02 -1.42
C SER A 13 6.43 -25.76 -0.10
N ARG A 14 7.34 -24.79 -0.06
CA ARG A 14 8.21 -24.52 1.10
C ARG A 14 8.27 -23.03 1.42
N ILE A 15 8.32 -22.70 2.71
CA ILE A 15 8.65 -21.37 3.23
C ILE A 15 10.08 -21.44 3.80
N LYS A 16 10.88 -20.41 3.56
CA LYS A 16 12.21 -20.25 4.17
C LYS A 16 12.32 -18.91 4.87
N GLN A 17 11.82 -18.85 6.10
CA GLN A 17 11.72 -17.63 6.91
C GLN A 17 12.53 -17.78 8.20
N CYS A 18 13.33 -16.77 8.54
CA CYS A 18 14.04 -16.71 9.82
C CYS A 18 13.11 -16.11 10.90
N THR A 19 12.10 -16.87 11.30
CA THR A 19 11.00 -16.38 12.14
C THR A 19 11.42 -16.04 13.56
N THR A 20 10.91 -14.92 14.08
CA THR A 20 11.00 -14.54 15.50
C THR A 20 9.60 -14.37 16.08
N ILE A 21 9.47 -14.45 17.41
CA ILE A 21 8.17 -14.37 18.10
C ILE A 21 7.77 -12.90 18.27
N THR A 22 7.20 -12.30 17.23
CA THR A 22 6.71 -10.92 17.23
C THR A 22 5.44 -10.78 16.40
N LYS A 23 4.64 -9.73 16.64
CA LYS A 23 3.45 -9.42 15.81
C LYS A 23 3.81 -9.30 14.33
N ASN A 24 4.94 -8.68 14.01
CA ASN A 24 5.36 -8.47 12.62
C ASN A 24 5.63 -9.81 11.91
N PHE A 25 6.33 -10.73 12.57
CA PHE A 25 6.57 -12.06 12.03
C PHE A 25 5.31 -12.93 11.99
N PHE A 26 4.36 -12.73 12.91
CA PHE A 26 3.05 -13.37 12.86
C PHE A 26 2.26 -12.98 11.59
N LEU A 27 2.23 -11.69 11.25
CA LEU A 27 1.61 -11.21 10.00
C LEU A 27 2.41 -11.64 8.76
N THR A 28 3.73 -11.58 8.82
CA THR A 28 4.61 -12.06 7.73
C THR A 28 4.36 -13.54 7.45
N THR A 29 4.17 -14.36 8.48
CA THR A 29 3.91 -15.80 8.31
C THR A 29 2.58 -16.03 7.58
N HIS A 30 1.54 -15.22 7.85
CA HIS A 30 0.28 -15.27 7.09
C HIS A 30 0.46 -14.85 5.62
N HIS A 31 1.27 -13.81 5.39
CA HIS A 31 1.64 -13.39 4.04
C HIS A 31 2.27 -14.54 3.24
N GLU A 32 3.31 -15.18 3.79
CA GLU A 32 4.01 -16.29 3.14
C GLU A 32 3.09 -17.52 2.96
N MET A 33 2.23 -17.82 3.94
CA MET A 33 1.24 -18.89 3.83
C MET A 33 0.20 -18.61 2.73
N GLY A 34 -0.14 -17.35 2.46
CA GLY A 34 -0.99 -16.98 1.33
C GLY A 34 -0.35 -17.33 -0.02
N HIS A 35 0.96 -17.14 -0.18
CA HIS A 35 1.68 -17.63 -1.36
C HIS A 35 1.62 -19.15 -1.48
N ILE A 36 1.84 -19.88 -0.39
CA ILE A 36 1.71 -21.35 -0.36
C ILE A 36 0.31 -21.77 -0.79
N GLN A 37 -0.73 -21.12 -0.26
CA GLN A 37 -2.10 -21.41 -0.62
C GLN A 37 -2.36 -21.16 -2.11
N TYR A 38 -1.82 -20.08 -2.67
CA TYR A 38 -1.94 -19.81 -4.11
C TYR A 38 -1.25 -20.92 -4.94
N TYR A 39 -0.03 -21.32 -4.58
CA TYR A 39 0.68 -22.44 -5.22
C TYR A 39 -0.16 -23.72 -5.23
N LEU A 40 -0.81 -24.03 -4.10
CA LEU A 40 -1.66 -25.22 -3.96
C LEU A 40 -2.93 -25.15 -4.80
N GLN A 41 -3.53 -23.97 -4.97
CA GLN A 41 -4.78 -23.80 -5.71
C GLN A 41 -4.59 -23.96 -7.23
N TYR A 42 -3.51 -23.44 -7.81
CA TYR A 42 -3.25 -23.59 -9.24
C TYR A 42 -2.32 -24.76 -9.58
N LYS A 43 -1.99 -25.65 -8.63
CA LYS A 43 -1.03 -26.74 -8.85
C LYS A 43 -1.41 -27.67 -10.01
N ASP A 44 -2.70 -27.76 -10.34
CA ASP A 44 -3.22 -28.64 -11.40
C ASP A 44 -3.32 -27.94 -12.76
N GLN A 45 -2.99 -26.64 -12.85
CA GLN A 45 -2.88 -25.92 -14.12
C GLN A 45 -1.65 -26.40 -14.94
N PRO A 46 -1.64 -26.19 -16.27
CA PRO A 46 -0.42 -26.29 -17.08
C PRO A 46 0.70 -25.42 -16.50
N VAL A 47 1.96 -25.84 -16.61
CA VAL A 47 3.12 -25.17 -15.99
C VAL A 47 3.18 -23.67 -16.34
N ILE A 48 2.84 -23.31 -17.58
CA ILE A 48 2.81 -21.91 -18.04
C ILE A 48 1.78 -21.03 -17.32
N TYR A 49 0.77 -21.63 -16.68
CA TYR A 49 -0.29 -20.95 -15.94
C TYR A 49 -0.14 -21.03 -14.42
N ARG A 50 0.95 -21.63 -13.91
CA ARG A 50 1.23 -21.75 -12.47
C ARG A 50 1.92 -20.51 -11.92
N ALA A 51 1.25 -19.38 -12.06
CA ALA A 51 1.63 -18.09 -11.51
C ALA A 51 0.36 -17.33 -11.11
N GLY A 52 0.50 -16.23 -10.39
CA GLY A 52 -0.63 -15.33 -10.12
C GLY A 52 -1.11 -14.66 -11.41
N ALA A 53 -2.38 -14.27 -11.45
CA ALA A 53 -2.98 -13.59 -12.62
C ALA A 53 -2.18 -12.34 -13.06
N ASN A 54 -1.56 -11.64 -12.10
CA ASN A 54 -0.43 -10.76 -12.30
C ASN A 54 0.44 -10.75 -11.01
N PRO A 55 1.63 -10.13 -10.99
CA PRO A 55 2.49 -10.10 -9.80
C PRO A 55 1.82 -9.53 -8.53
N GLY A 56 1.00 -8.48 -8.67
CA GLY A 56 0.30 -7.87 -7.53
C GLY A 56 -0.76 -8.77 -6.89
N PHE A 57 -1.40 -9.67 -7.67
CA PHE A 57 -2.32 -10.67 -7.11
C PHE A 57 -1.62 -11.64 -6.17
N HIS A 58 -0.37 -12.01 -6.48
CA HIS A 58 0.37 -12.97 -5.67
C HIS A 58 0.65 -12.41 -4.27
N GLU A 59 1.06 -11.15 -4.21
CA GLU A 59 1.30 -10.37 -2.99
C GLU A 59 -0.01 -10.07 -2.22
N ALA A 60 -1.08 -9.71 -2.93
CA ALA A 60 -2.35 -9.33 -2.30
C ALA A 60 -3.02 -10.50 -1.56
N VAL A 61 -2.86 -11.73 -2.05
CA VAL A 61 -3.41 -12.93 -1.40
C VAL A 61 -2.71 -13.23 -0.08
N GLY A 62 -1.41 -12.95 0.02
CA GLY A 62 -0.70 -13.00 1.31
C GLY A 62 -1.26 -11.98 2.29
N ASP A 63 -1.44 -10.75 1.82
CA ASP A 63 -1.84 -9.63 2.69
C ASP A 63 -3.31 -9.62 3.09
N VAL A 64 -4.22 -10.14 2.25
CA VAL A 64 -5.66 -10.11 2.55
C VAL A 64 -6.00 -10.88 3.83
N MET A 65 -5.26 -11.96 4.11
CA MET A 65 -5.40 -12.72 5.35
C MET A 65 -4.88 -11.93 6.55
N SER A 66 -3.75 -11.23 6.37
CA SER A 66 -3.16 -10.38 7.40
C SER A 66 -4.10 -9.24 7.83
N LEU A 67 -4.97 -8.74 6.93
CA LEU A 67 -5.98 -7.74 7.30
C LEU A 67 -6.93 -8.26 8.37
N SER A 68 -7.56 -9.43 8.18
CA SER A 68 -8.45 -10.03 9.19
C SER A 68 -7.68 -10.43 10.46
N VAL A 69 -6.50 -11.04 10.32
CA VAL A 69 -5.68 -11.48 11.46
C VAL A 69 -5.20 -10.32 12.33
N SER A 70 -5.06 -9.12 11.75
CA SER A 70 -4.62 -7.92 12.48
C SER A 70 -5.71 -7.27 13.34
N THR A 71 -6.98 -7.67 13.18
CA THR A 71 -8.12 -7.07 13.88
C THR A 71 -8.14 -7.45 15.36
N PRO A 72 -8.56 -6.54 16.27
CA PRO A 72 -8.83 -6.85 17.66
C PRO A 72 -9.80 -8.03 17.80
N LYS A 73 -10.84 -8.08 16.96
CA LYS A 73 -11.80 -9.18 16.90
C LYS A 73 -11.10 -10.54 16.76
N HIS A 74 -10.22 -10.69 15.76
CA HIS A 74 -9.49 -11.93 15.54
C HIS A 74 -8.49 -12.24 16.67
N LEU A 75 -7.76 -11.23 17.13
CA LEU A 75 -6.75 -11.42 18.18
C LEU A 75 -7.38 -11.87 19.51
N ARG A 76 -8.59 -11.42 19.84
CA ARG A 76 -9.35 -11.92 21.00
C ARG A 76 -9.76 -13.38 20.83
N VAL A 77 -10.27 -13.76 19.66
CA VAL A 77 -10.62 -15.16 19.34
C VAL A 77 -9.42 -16.10 19.49
N MET A 78 -8.22 -15.60 19.17
CA MET A 78 -6.96 -16.36 19.30
C MET A 78 -6.33 -16.27 20.70
N GLY A 79 -6.90 -15.51 21.64
CA GLY A 79 -6.35 -15.33 22.98
C GLY A 79 -5.05 -14.50 23.02
N LEU A 80 -4.82 -13.67 21.99
CA LEU A 80 -3.63 -12.81 21.85
C LEU A 80 -3.89 -11.35 22.25
N LEU A 81 -5.15 -11.00 22.50
CA LEU A 81 -5.57 -9.70 22.99
C LEU A 81 -6.62 -9.92 24.09
N GLU A 82 -6.42 -9.27 25.23
CA GLU A 82 -7.39 -9.28 26.33
C GLU A 82 -8.65 -8.48 25.97
N ASP A 83 -9.74 -8.72 26.69
CA ASP A 83 -10.94 -7.92 26.55
C ASP A 83 -10.65 -6.46 26.92
N GLY A 84 -11.18 -5.56 26.10
CA GLY A 84 -10.99 -4.12 26.23
C GLY A 84 -12.13 -3.38 25.54
N PRO A 85 -12.20 -2.04 25.71
CA PRO A 85 -13.26 -1.26 25.09
C PRO A 85 -13.22 -1.43 23.56
N ASP A 86 -14.41 -1.57 22.98
CA ASP A 86 -14.63 -1.53 21.53
C ASP A 86 -15.28 -0.18 21.20
N ASP A 87 -14.49 0.88 21.40
CA ASP A 87 -14.90 2.27 21.22
C ASP A 87 -14.18 2.92 20.03
N LEU A 88 -14.64 4.12 19.68
CA LEU A 88 -14.12 4.87 18.54
C LEU A 88 -12.63 5.17 18.72
N GLU A 89 -12.17 5.52 19.92
CA GLU A 89 -10.76 5.84 20.20
C GLU A 89 -9.85 4.64 19.96
N SER A 90 -10.26 3.46 20.41
CA SER A 90 -9.55 2.20 20.19
C SER A 90 -9.49 1.84 18.70
N ASN A 91 -10.59 2.04 17.96
CA ASN A 91 -10.61 1.86 16.51
C ASN A 91 -9.68 2.85 15.78
N ILE A 92 -9.64 4.13 16.20
CA ILE A 92 -8.70 5.12 15.64
C ILE A 92 -7.25 4.69 15.91
N ASN A 93 -6.91 4.23 17.11
CA ASN A 93 -5.57 3.73 17.42
C ASN A 93 -5.16 2.55 16.53
N GLN A 94 -6.08 1.61 16.30
CA GLN A 94 -5.85 0.48 15.39
C GLN A 94 -5.66 0.97 13.95
N LEU A 95 -6.55 1.83 13.46
CA LEU A 95 -6.47 2.36 12.11
C LEU A 95 -5.19 3.17 11.91
N TYR A 96 -4.78 3.99 12.89
CA TYR A 96 -3.53 4.75 12.83
C TYR A 96 -2.33 3.81 12.67
N LYS A 97 -2.27 2.75 13.49
CA LYS A 97 -1.23 1.71 13.37
C LYS A 97 -1.25 1.04 11.99
N MET A 98 -2.44 0.71 11.47
CA MET A 98 -2.58 0.16 10.12
C MET A 98 -2.18 1.17 9.04
N GLY A 99 -2.42 2.47 9.24
CA GLY A 99 -2.05 3.54 8.34
C GLY A 99 -0.53 3.69 8.23
N LEU A 100 0.18 3.56 9.35
CA LEU A 100 1.64 3.52 9.41
C LEU A 100 2.26 2.33 8.69
N ASP A 101 1.49 1.28 8.41
CA ASP A 101 1.98 0.11 7.64
C ASP A 101 1.51 0.17 6.18
N LYS A 102 0.25 0.55 5.94
CA LYS A 102 -0.41 0.42 4.63
C LYS A 102 -0.44 1.71 3.82
N ILE A 103 -0.75 2.85 4.43
CA ILE A 103 -0.84 4.14 3.71
C ILE A 103 0.54 4.70 3.42
N VAL A 104 1.43 4.77 4.42
CA VAL A 104 2.77 5.35 4.24
C VAL A 104 3.68 4.51 3.32
N PHE A 105 3.36 3.23 3.13
CA PHE A 105 4.09 2.33 2.24
C PHE A 105 3.78 2.56 0.75
N LEU A 106 2.57 2.99 0.40
CA LEU A 106 2.17 3.22 -1.00
C LEU A 106 3.14 4.14 -1.77
N PRO A 107 3.48 5.35 -1.29
CA PRO A 107 4.42 6.20 -2.01
C PRO A 107 5.83 5.59 -2.08
N PHE A 108 6.27 4.85 -1.05
CA PHE A 108 7.53 4.12 -1.07
C PHE A 108 7.56 3.03 -2.16
N ALA A 109 6.49 2.25 -2.28
CA ALA A 109 6.43 1.20 -3.29
C ALA A 109 6.39 1.77 -4.70
N TYR A 110 5.66 2.87 -4.91
CA TYR A 110 5.56 3.55 -6.19
C TYR A 110 6.92 4.10 -6.66
N LEU A 111 7.65 4.79 -5.77
CA LEU A 111 8.87 5.49 -6.15
C LEU A 111 10.03 4.55 -6.52
N LEU A 112 10.11 3.34 -5.94
CA LEU A 112 11.20 2.41 -6.26
C LEU A 112 11.19 2.01 -7.74
N ASP A 113 10.01 1.84 -8.32
CA ASP A 113 9.88 1.45 -9.72
C ASP A 113 9.89 2.65 -10.64
N LEU A 114 9.41 3.81 -10.18
CA LEU A 114 9.68 5.06 -10.90
C LEU A 114 11.18 5.31 -11.07
N PHE A 115 11.97 5.14 -10.00
CA PHE A 115 13.42 5.24 -10.05
C PHE A 115 14.01 4.26 -11.07
N ARG A 116 13.67 2.96 -10.96
CA ARG A 116 14.21 1.94 -11.87
C ARG A 116 13.77 2.14 -13.31
N TYR A 117 12.53 2.56 -13.55
CA TYR A 117 12.06 2.89 -14.90
C TYR A 117 12.80 4.08 -15.48
N GLY A 118 13.13 5.09 -14.67
CA GLY A 118 13.95 6.21 -15.09
C GLY A 118 15.35 5.79 -15.53
N VAL A 119 15.98 4.90 -14.75
CA VAL A 119 17.27 4.26 -15.07
C VAL A 119 17.17 3.43 -16.35
N PHE A 120 16.19 2.51 -16.44
CA PHE A 120 16.05 1.59 -17.58
C PHE A 120 15.71 2.30 -18.90
N ARG A 121 14.99 3.42 -18.84
CA ARG A 121 14.66 4.25 -20.02
C ARG A 121 15.77 5.23 -20.37
N GLY A 122 16.79 5.39 -19.53
CA GLY A 122 17.87 6.36 -19.70
C GLY A 122 17.45 7.81 -19.46
N THR A 123 16.28 8.06 -18.88
CA THR A 123 15.85 9.42 -18.49
C THR A 123 16.59 9.91 -17.24
N THR A 124 17.11 9.00 -16.44
CA THR A 124 18.06 9.30 -15.36
C THR A 124 19.45 8.85 -15.81
N ALA A 125 20.39 9.78 -15.88
CA ALA A 125 21.75 9.47 -16.27
C ALA A 125 22.54 8.85 -15.09
N PRO A 126 23.57 8.02 -15.34
CA PRO A 126 24.34 7.36 -14.27
C PRO A 126 24.94 8.32 -13.24
N GLN A 127 25.34 9.52 -13.66
CA GLN A 127 25.89 10.54 -12.76
C GLN A 127 24.85 11.22 -11.85
N ASP A 128 23.55 10.91 -12.00
CA ASP A 128 22.46 11.52 -11.24
C ASP A 128 21.62 10.45 -10.50
N TYR A 129 22.09 9.21 -10.41
CA TYR A 129 21.31 8.10 -9.85
C TYR A 129 20.97 8.31 -8.39
N ASN A 130 21.95 8.71 -7.56
CA ASN A 130 21.72 8.79 -6.13
C ASN A 130 20.85 10.00 -5.78
N CYS A 131 21.13 11.15 -6.39
CA CYS A 131 20.34 12.36 -6.24
C CYS A 131 18.91 12.16 -6.72
N HIS A 132 18.69 11.56 -7.90
CA HIS A 132 17.34 11.32 -8.40
C HIS A 132 16.52 10.40 -7.48
N PHE A 133 17.15 9.38 -6.88
CA PHE A 133 16.48 8.54 -5.89
C PHE A 133 16.01 9.35 -4.68
N TRP A 134 16.86 10.20 -4.10
CA TRP A 134 16.48 11.01 -2.95
C TRP A 134 15.49 12.14 -3.30
N GLN A 135 15.54 12.69 -4.51
CA GLN A 135 14.51 13.60 -5.02
C GLN A 135 13.13 12.93 -5.09
N LEU A 136 13.06 11.66 -5.54
CA LEU A 136 11.81 10.91 -5.55
C LEU A 136 11.32 10.60 -4.12
N ARG A 137 12.24 10.29 -3.20
CA ARG A 137 11.94 10.09 -1.77
C ARG A 137 11.33 11.34 -1.14
N GLU A 138 11.92 12.50 -1.40
CA GLU A 138 11.40 13.78 -0.93
C GLU A 138 10.06 14.11 -1.59
N ALA A 139 9.97 14.06 -2.92
CA ALA A 139 8.78 14.48 -3.66
C ALA A 139 7.54 13.62 -3.39
N LEU A 140 7.71 12.32 -3.10
CA LEU A 140 6.60 11.39 -2.92
C LEU A 140 6.34 11.01 -1.46
N GLN A 141 7.34 11.11 -0.57
CA GLN A 141 7.19 10.74 0.85
C GLN A 141 7.47 11.87 1.84
N GLY A 142 8.12 12.96 1.43
CA GLY A 142 8.52 14.02 2.35
C GLY A 142 9.59 13.58 3.35
N VAL A 143 10.52 12.72 2.92
CA VAL A 143 11.63 12.23 3.78
C VAL A 143 12.98 12.51 3.15
N GLU A 144 13.97 12.80 3.98
CA GLU A 144 15.36 13.11 3.60
C GLU A 144 16.36 12.14 4.26
N PRO A 145 17.59 11.99 3.71
CA PRO A 145 18.64 11.20 4.37
C PRO A 145 19.08 11.86 5.69
N ALA A 146 19.63 11.10 6.64
CA ALA A 146 20.07 11.68 7.92
C ALA A 146 21.40 12.48 7.85
N ALA A 147 22.13 12.35 6.75
CA ALA A 147 23.43 13.01 6.51
C ALA A 147 23.59 13.35 5.02
N PRO A 148 24.46 14.30 4.66
CA PRO A 148 24.74 14.63 3.27
C PRO A 148 25.11 13.40 2.44
N ARG A 149 24.56 13.31 1.22
CA ARG A 149 24.81 12.24 0.26
C ARG A 149 25.35 12.83 -1.04
N THR A 150 26.18 12.07 -1.73
CA THR A 150 26.78 12.46 -3.01
C THR A 150 26.57 11.37 -4.06
N GLU A 151 27.04 11.60 -5.28
CA GLU A 151 27.05 10.56 -6.34
C GLU A 151 28.22 9.59 -6.20
N GLU A 152 29.09 9.77 -5.19
CA GLU A 152 30.02 8.71 -4.74
C GLU A 152 29.29 7.62 -3.93
N ASP A 153 28.08 7.94 -3.45
CA ASP A 153 27.17 6.99 -2.81
C ASP A 153 26.20 6.37 -3.83
N PHE A 154 25.64 5.21 -3.49
CA PHE A 154 24.56 4.59 -4.26
C PHE A 154 23.53 3.92 -3.33
N ASP A 155 22.68 4.74 -2.73
CA ASP A 155 21.68 4.34 -1.73
C ASP A 155 20.54 3.44 -2.23
N PRO A 156 20.11 3.49 -3.52
CA PRO A 156 19.05 2.59 -4.00
C PRO A 156 19.35 1.11 -3.72
N ALA A 157 20.62 0.69 -3.85
CA ALA A 157 21.03 -0.70 -3.63
C ALA A 157 20.93 -1.16 -2.16
N ALA A 158 20.76 -0.23 -1.20
CA ALA A 158 20.51 -0.59 0.20
C ALA A 158 19.15 -1.27 0.41
N LYS A 159 18.23 -1.14 -0.56
CA LYS A 159 16.98 -1.89 -0.59
C LYS A 159 17.17 -3.22 -1.31
N TYR A 160 16.94 -4.32 -0.60
CA TYR A 160 17.07 -5.71 -1.10
C TYR A 160 16.56 -5.92 -2.53
N HIS A 161 15.34 -5.47 -2.84
CA HIS A 161 14.69 -5.72 -4.13
C HIS A 161 15.38 -5.05 -5.31
N ILE A 162 16.08 -3.93 -5.08
CA ILE A 162 16.91 -3.30 -6.12
C ILE A 162 18.15 -4.17 -6.37
N ALA A 163 18.86 -4.59 -5.32
CA ALA A 163 20.05 -5.43 -5.45
C ALA A 163 19.75 -6.85 -5.96
N ALA A 164 18.55 -7.36 -5.69
CA ALA A 164 18.12 -8.71 -6.06
C ALA A 164 17.35 -8.77 -7.40
N ASP A 165 17.23 -7.65 -8.11
CA ASP A 165 16.48 -7.53 -9.37
C ASP A 165 15.04 -8.06 -9.28
N VAL A 166 14.32 -7.62 -8.24
CA VAL A 166 12.92 -7.99 -8.03
C VAL A 166 12.05 -6.79 -8.34
N GLU A 167 11.06 -6.97 -9.21
CA GLU A 167 10.08 -5.92 -9.53
C GLU A 167 9.29 -5.48 -8.27
N TYR A 168 8.98 -4.18 -8.08
CA TYR A 168 8.40 -3.66 -6.82
C TYR A 168 6.99 -3.09 -7.00
N MET A 169 6.57 -2.76 -8.22
CA MET A 169 5.22 -2.31 -8.53
C MET A 169 4.17 -3.37 -8.14
N ARG A 170 4.53 -4.66 -8.08
CA ARG A 170 3.71 -5.71 -7.44
C ARG A 170 3.19 -5.34 -6.07
N TYR A 171 4.00 -4.69 -5.23
CA TYR A 171 3.60 -4.31 -3.87
C TYR A 171 2.66 -3.10 -3.88
N TYR A 172 2.90 -2.13 -4.77
CA TYR A 172 1.99 -0.99 -4.93
C TYR A 172 0.59 -1.45 -5.37
N ILE A 173 0.53 -2.30 -6.40
CA ILE A 173 -0.72 -2.90 -6.89
C ILE A 173 -1.38 -3.73 -5.78
N SER A 174 -0.61 -4.56 -5.09
CA SER A 174 -1.09 -5.39 -3.98
C SER A 174 -1.77 -4.56 -2.89
N TYR A 175 -1.16 -3.45 -2.49
CA TYR A 175 -1.67 -2.58 -1.42
C TYR A 175 -2.95 -1.84 -1.80
N ILE A 176 -3.32 -1.82 -3.08
CA ILE A 176 -4.61 -1.33 -3.55
C ILE A 176 -5.62 -2.49 -3.62
N ILE A 177 -5.31 -3.54 -4.38
CA ILE A 177 -6.27 -4.62 -4.67
C ILE A 177 -6.57 -5.50 -3.46
N GLN A 178 -5.66 -5.60 -2.48
CA GLN A 178 -5.92 -6.37 -1.25
C GLN A 178 -7.15 -5.83 -0.50
N PHE A 179 -7.42 -4.52 -0.56
CA PHE A 179 -8.62 -3.94 0.05
C PHE A 179 -9.88 -4.17 -0.81
N GLN A 180 -9.76 -4.27 -2.14
CA GLN A 180 -10.88 -4.73 -2.98
C GLN A 180 -11.24 -6.19 -2.65
N PHE A 181 -10.24 -7.06 -2.53
CA PHE A 181 -10.44 -8.46 -2.14
C PHE A 181 -11.02 -8.57 -0.74
N HIS A 182 -10.45 -7.86 0.23
CA HIS A 182 -10.91 -7.85 1.61
C HIS A 182 -12.37 -7.43 1.69
N ARG A 183 -12.75 -6.30 1.05
CA ARG A 183 -14.13 -5.82 1.03
C ARG A 183 -15.11 -6.88 0.50
N SER A 184 -14.81 -7.51 -0.64
CA SER A 184 -15.68 -8.54 -1.21
C SER A 184 -15.74 -9.80 -0.33
N LEU A 185 -14.62 -10.23 0.25
CA LEU A 185 -14.58 -11.39 1.14
C LEU A 185 -15.35 -11.13 2.44
N CYS A 186 -15.27 -9.92 2.99
CA CYS A 186 -16.01 -9.51 4.18
C CYS A 186 -17.53 -9.47 3.94
N GLN A 187 -17.96 -8.98 2.77
CA GLN A 187 -19.37 -9.05 2.36
C GLN A 187 -19.85 -10.51 2.26
N LEU A 188 -19.06 -11.38 1.62
CA LEU A 188 -19.38 -12.80 1.49
C LEU A 188 -19.38 -13.55 2.83
N ALA A 189 -18.59 -13.08 3.80
CA ALA A 189 -18.58 -13.59 5.16
C ALA A 189 -19.74 -13.07 6.03
N GLY A 190 -20.49 -12.06 5.56
CA GLY A 190 -21.53 -11.39 6.36
C GLY A 190 -20.96 -10.51 7.47
N GLU A 191 -19.68 -10.15 7.38
CA GLU A 191 -18.92 -9.40 8.40
C GLU A 191 -18.90 -7.89 8.13
N TYR A 192 -19.33 -7.47 6.95
CA TYR A 192 -19.35 -6.07 6.55
C TYR A 192 -20.47 -5.80 5.55
N THR A 193 -21.17 -4.69 5.76
CA THR A 193 -22.21 -4.18 4.87
C THR A 193 -21.90 -2.72 4.54
N PRO A 194 -21.83 -2.33 3.26
CA PRO A 194 -21.57 -0.94 2.89
C PRO A 194 -22.55 0.04 3.53
N GLY A 195 -22.01 1.10 4.15
CA GLY A 195 -22.81 2.15 4.80
C GLY A 195 -23.31 1.82 6.20
N ASP A 196 -23.06 0.61 6.72
CA ASP A 196 -23.38 0.25 8.10
C ASP A 196 -22.24 0.67 9.05
N ALA A 197 -22.50 1.69 9.87
CA ALA A 197 -21.53 2.20 10.84
C ALA A 197 -21.23 1.22 11.97
N SER A 198 -22.07 0.20 12.19
CA SER A 198 -21.83 -0.83 13.21
C SER A 198 -20.88 -1.93 12.75
N ASN A 199 -20.70 -2.09 11.43
CA ASN A 199 -19.88 -3.14 10.83
C ASN A 199 -18.85 -2.52 9.90
N LEU A 200 -17.83 -1.89 10.48
CA LEU A 200 -16.75 -1.26 9.72
C LEU A 200 -15.88 -2.32 9.03
N LEU A 201 -15.44 -2.00 7.80
CA LEU A 201 -14.52 -2.87 7.05
C LEU A 201 -13.21 -3.12 7.83
N SER A 202 -12.77 -2.16 8.64
CA SER A 202 -11.57 -2.26 9.49
C SER A 202 -11.66 -3.27 10.64
N ASN A 203 -12.86 -3.76 10.94
CA ASN A 203 -13.12 -4.75 12.00
C ASN A 203 -13.55 -6.12 11.45
N CYS A 204 -13.52 -6.31 10.13
CA CYS A 204 -13.92 -7.57 9.50
C CYS A 204 -12.94 -8.72 9.78
N ASP A 205 -13.47 -9.85 10.26
CA ASP A 205 -12.71 -11.10 10.38
C ASP A 205 -13.35 -12.22 9.54
N ILE A 206 -12.69 -12.60 8.43
CA ILE A 206 -13.17 -13.68 7.56
C ILE A 206 -12.86 -15.09 8.09
N TYR A 207 -12.29 -15.22 9.29
CA TYR A 207 -11.98 -16.50 9.90
C TYR A 207 -13.20 -17.43 9.96
N LYS A 208 -13.02 -18.70 9.57
CA LYS A 208 -14.06 -19.74 9.44
C LYS A 208 -15.17 -19.46 8.41
N SER A 209 -15.09 -18.40 7.61
CA SER A 209 -16.02 -18.20 6.48
C SER A 209 -15.67 -19.11 5.30
N THR A 210 -16.37 -20.24 5.19
CA THR A 210 -16.25 -21.15 4.05
C THR A 210 -16.73 -20.51 2.76
N THR A 211 -17.72 -19.62 2.83
CA THR A 211 -18.21 -18.85 1.68
C THR A 211 -17.12 -17.96 1.09
N ALA A 212 -16.43 -17.18 1.93
CA ALA A 212 -15.31 -16.34 1.50
C ALA A 212 -14.15 -17.20 0.97
N GLY A 213 -13.80 -18.28 1.67
CA GLY A 213 -12.75 -19.21 1.25
C GLY A 213 -13.02 -19.87 -0.11
N ASN A 214 -14.27 -20.27 -0.38
CA ASN A 214 -14.67 -20.85 -1.66
C ASN A 214 -14.57 -19.83 -2.81
N ALA A 215 -14.96 -18.58 -2.58
CA ALA A 215 -14.85 -17.52 -3.59
C ALA A 215 -13.38 -17.19 -3.90
N LEU A 216 -12.56 -17.03 -2.85
CA LEU A 216 -11.11 -16.82 -3.02
C LEU A 216 -10.49 -18.00 -3.78
N GLY A 217 -10.77 -19.24 -3.35
CA GLY A 217 -10.23 -20.45 -3.98
C GLY A 217 -10.51 -20.53 -5.48
N LYS A 218 -11.73 -20.18 -5.92
CA LYS A 218 -12.08 -20.14 -7.35
C LYS A 218 -11.19 -19.18 -8.15
N MET A 219 -10.97 -17.96 -7.64
CA MET A 219 -10.05 -17.01 -8.27
C MET A 219 -8.63 -17.56 -8.32
N LEU A 220 -8.13 -18.15 -7.23
CA LEU A 220 -6.76 -18.65 -7.15
C LEU A 220 -6.50 -19.85 -8.08
N GLN A 221 -7.50 -20.70 -8.30
CA GLN A 221 -7.40 -21.85 -9.20
C GLN A 221 -7.16 -21.46 -10.65
N LEU A 222 -7.49 -20.24 -11.05
CA LEU A 222 -7.20 -19.74 -12.40
C LEU A 222 -5.70 -19.63 -12.67
N GLY A 223 -4.88 -19.40 -11.64
CA GLY A 223 -3.48 -19.03 -11.82
C GLY A 223 -3.36 -17.86 -12.82
N SER A 224 -2.53 -18.02 -13.86
CA SER A 224 -2.40 -17.06 -14.96
C SER A 224 -3.06 -17.53 -16.26
N SER A 225 -4.02 -18.47 -16.19
CA SER A 225 -4.73 -19.00 -17.37
C SER A 225 -5.70 -17.99 -18.02
N LYS A 226 -6.03 -16.91 -17.31
CA LYS A 226 -6.90 -15.82 -17.77
C LYS A 226 -6.24 -14.47 -17.52
N PRO A 227 -6.57 -13.45 -18.33
CA PRO A 227 -6.25 -12.06 -18.00
C PRO A 227 -6.69 -11.69 -16.59
N TRP A 228 -5.87 -10.92 -15.87
CA TRP A 228 -6.15 -10.53 -14.49
C TRP A 228 -7.54 -9.87 -14.25
N PRO A 229 -8.17 -9.14 -15.19
CA PRO A 229 -9.52 -8.61 -14.98
C PRO A 229 -10.56 -9.70 -14.77
N ASP A 230 -10.40 -10.87 -15.41
CA ASP A 230 -11.32 -12.00 -15.27
C ASP A 230 -11.17 -12.65 -13.89
N ALA A 231 -9.94 -12.74 -13.39
CA ALA A 231 -9.67 -13.21 -12.03
C ALA A 231 -10.23 -12.24 -10.99
N MET A 232 -10.08 -10.92 -11.18
CA MET A 232 -10.67 -9.93 -10.29
C MET A 232 -12.19 -10.04 -10.25
N GLU A 233 -12.84 -10.15 -11.41
CA GLU A 233 -14.29 -10.22 -11.51
C GLU A 233 -14.85 -11.46 -10.82
N MET A 234 -14.12 -12.58 -10.88
CA MET A 234 -14.51 -13.82 -10.21
C MET A 234 -14.65 -13.67 -8.68
N LEU A 235 -13.85 -12.82 -8.05
CA LEU A 235 -13.90 -12.58 -6.61
C LEU A 235 -14.74 -11.36 -6.24
N THR A 236 -14.59 -10.26 -6.98
CA THR A 236 -15.13 -8.95 -6.58
C THR A 236 -16.31 -8.49 -7.42
N GLY A 237 -16.58 -9.13 -8.55
CA GLY A 237 -17.49 -8.64 -9.59
C GLY A 237 -16.96 -7.41 -10.35
N GLN A 238 -15.72 -6.98 -10.10
CA GLN A 238 -15.10 -5.82 -10.72
C GLN A 238 -14.00 -6.25 -11.68
N ARG A 239 -13.79 -5.47 -12.76
CA ARG A 239 -12.76 -5.75 -13.78
C ARG A 239 -11.57 -4.79 -13.75
N LYS A 240 -11.54 -3.87 -12.77
CA LYS A 240 -10.53 -2.80 -12.67
C LYS A 240 -9.94 -2.75 -11.27
N MET A 241 -8.65 -2.42 -11.20
CA MET A 241 -8.03 -1.97 -9.95
C MET A 241 -8.70 -0.66 -9.54
N ASP A 242 -9.06 -0.56 -8.27
CA ASP A 242 -9.84 0.54 -7.72
C ASP A 242 -9.42 0.82 -6.27
N ALA A 243 -9.20 2.10 -5.96
CA ALA A 243 -8.74 2.54 -4.64
C ALA A 243 -9.88 2.75 -3.63
N SER A 244 -11.16 2.58 -4.02
CA SER A 244 -12.27 2.84 -3.08
C SER A 244 -12.20 1.98 -1.83
N GLY A 245 -11.72 0.73 -1.94
CA GLY A 245 -11.59 -0.17 -0.80
C GLY A 245 -10.60 0.33 0.26
N VAL A 246 -9.43 0.84 -0.16
CA VAL A 246 -8.43 1.37 0.79
C VAL A 246 -8.89 2.71 1.37
N LEU A 247 -9.49 3.58 0.55
CA LEU A 247 -10.03 4.86 1.04
C LEU A 247 -11.15 4.65 2.05
N GLU A 248 -12.06 3.72 1.77
CA GLU A 248 -13.15 3.36 2.68
C GLU A 248 -12.64 2.79 4.01
N TYR A 249 -11.66 1.87 3.95
CA TYR A 249 -11.07 1.27 5.14
C TYR A 249 -10.49 2.32 6.10
N PHE A 250 -9.83 3.35 5.56
CA PHE A 250 -9.16 4.39 6.34
C PHE A 250 -9.99 5.68 6.52
N GLN A 251 -11.23 5.72 6.02
CA GLN A 251 -12.07 6.91 6.10
C GLN A 251 -12.24 7.43 7.54
N PRO A 252 -12.51 6.59 8.57
CA PRO A 252 -12.65 7.08 9.93
C PRO A 252 -11.37 7.73 10.46
N LEU A 253 -10.20 7.18 10.09
CA LEU A 253 -8.91 7.73 10.47
C LEU A 253 -8.62 9.05 9.77
N HIS A 254 -8.91 9.13 8.47
CA HIS A 254 -8.71 10.36 7.69
C HIS A 254 -9.52 11.52 8.28
N ASP A 255 -10.79 11.27 8.60
CA ASP A 255 -11.67 12.31 9.17
C ASP A 255 -11.18 12.76 10.55
N TRP A 256 -10.77 11.80 11.39
CA TRP A 256 -10.18 12.10 12.69
C TRP A 256 -8.88 12.91 12.57
N LEU A 257 -7.94 12.49 11.70
CA LEU A 257 -6.66 13.19 11.48
C LEU A 257 -6.87 14.61 10.97
N LYS A 258 -7.86 14.84 10.09
CA LYS A 258 -8.16 16.19 9.60
C LYS A 258 -8.59 17.10 10.74
N THR A 259 -9.54 16.66 11.57
CA THR A 259 -10.00 17.42 12.72
C THR A 259 -8.88 17.64 13.75
N GLU A 260 -8.09 16.61 14.02
CA GLU A 260 -7.02 16.69 15.03
C GLU A 260 -5.89 17.62 14.58
N ASN A 261 -5.45 17.53 13.32
CA ASN A 261 -4.42 18.41 12.76
C ASN A 261 -4.89 19.88 12.74
N GLU A 262 -6.17 20.14 12.42
CA GLU A 262 -6.76 21.49 12.51
C GLU A 262 -6.80 21.99 13.97
N ARG A 263 -7.08 21.09 14.93
CA ARG A 263 -7.15 21.42 16.36
C ARG A 263 -5.79 21.75 16.97
N THR A 264 -4.74 21.01 16.60
CA THR A 264 -3.38 21.24 17.12
C THR A 264 -2.57 22.22 16.29
N GLY A 265 -3.02 22.55 15.08
CA GLY A 265 -2.34 23.47 14.17
C GLY A 265 -1.14 22.83 13.48
N GLU A 266 -1.20 21.53 13.17
CA GLU A 266 -0.12 20.84 12.47
C GLU A 266 0.09 21.44 11.06
N TYR A 267 1.36 21.55 10.68
CA TYR A 267 1.72 21.92 9.32
C TYR A 267 1.56 20.71 8.38
N ILE A 268 0.77 20.87 7.31
CA ILE A 268 0.54 19.82 6.30
C ILE A 268 1.34 20.12 5.04
N GLY A 269 2.21 19.18 4.70
CA GLY A 269 3.22 19.33 3.65
C GLY A 269 4.62 19.28 4.25
N TRP A 270 5.63 19.56 3.43
CA TRP A 270 7.02 19.64 3.89
C TRP A 270 7.75 20.74 3.11
N GLU A 271 8.76 21.31 3.75
CA GLU A 271 9.70 22.20 3.11
C GLU A 271 10.75 21.38 2.33
N PRO A 272 11.42 21.98 1.33
CA PRO A 272 12.48 21.30 0.60
C PRO A 272 13.61 20.84 1.53
N SER A 273 14.20 19.69 1.21
CA SER A 273 15.32 19.12 1.97
C SER A 273 16.47 20.13 2.09
N THR A 274 16.97 20.30 3.32
CA THR A 274 18.13 21.17 3.59
C THR A 274 19.46 20.42 3.48
N ILE A 275 19.39 19.09 3.36
CA ILE A 275 20.53 18.20 3.30
C ILE A 275 21.02 18.14 1.85
N ARG A 276 22.30 18.45 1.65
CA ARG A 276 22.90 18.44 0.31
C ARG A 276 22.85 17.03 -0.27
N GLN A 277 22.14 16.91 -1.39
CA GLN A 277 22.09 15.74 -2.25
C GLN A 277 22.85 16.09 -3.54
N SER A 278 24.18 15.99 -3.49
CA SER A 278 25.15 16.31 -4.57
C SER A 278 25.16 17.76 -5.14
N ASP A 279 26.31 18.14 -5.71
CA ASP A 279 26.59 19.43 -6.38
C ASP A 279 26.22 19.40 -7.89
N SER A 280 25.21 18.62 -8.30
CA SER A 280 24.82 18.55 -9.71
C SER A 280 24.16 19.88 -10.14
N ARG A 281 24.90 20.65 -10.94
CA ARG A 281 24.56 21.93 -11.56
C ARG A 281 23.39 21.87 -12.57
N HIS A 282 22.54 20.85 -12.50
CA HIS A 282 21.42 20.67 -13.40
C HIS A 282 20.10 20.62 -12.61
N PRO A 283 19.33 21.72 -12.58
CA PRO A 283 17.92 21.59 -12.26
C PRO A 283 17.29 20.71 -13.34
N LEU A 284 16.88 19.50 -12.97
CA LEU A 284 15.93 18.76 -13.79
C LEU A 284 14.67 19.62 -13.89
N SER A 285 14.15 19.73 -15.10
CA SER A 285 12.85 20.32 -15.36
C SER A 285 11.85 19.78 -14.35
N SER A 286 11.12 20.70 -13.72
CA SER A 286 9.97 20.47 -12.83
C SER A 286 9.36 19.08 -12.99
N PRO A 287 9.02 18.37 -11.89
CA PRO A 287 8.35 17.09 -11.99
C PRO A 287 7.20 17.28 -12.97
N GLU A 288 7.22 16.54 -14.09
CA GLU A 288 6.08 16.50 -14.98
C GLU A 288 4.89 16.25 -14.07
N ARG A 289 3.98 17.22 -14.01
CA ARG A 289 2.67 16.96 -13.42
C ARG A 289 2.22 15.68 -14.10
N VAL A 290 2.10 14.62 -13.32
CA VAL A 290 1.31 13.48 -13.73
C VAL A 290 -0.11 14.03 -13.81
N GLU A 291 -0.44 14.63 -14.95
CA GLU A 291 -1.78 15.05 -15.27
C GLU A 291 -2.61 13.77 -15.35
N ALA A 292 -3.39 13.54 -14.30
CA ALA A 292 -4.53 12.63 -14.34
C ALA A 292 -5.52 13.19 -15.37
N SER A 293 -5.28 12.89 -16.65
CA SER A 293 -6.21 13.16 -17.72
C SER A 293 -7.40 12.21 -17.58
N GLY A 294 -8.49 12.70 -16.99
CA GLY A 294 -9.75 11.96 -16.96
C GLY A 294 -10.63 12.15 -15.73
N ALA A 295 -10.91 13.39 -15.33
CA ALA A 295 -12.07 13.68 -14.47
C ALA A 295 -12.92 14.78 -15.13
N THR A 296 -13.93 14.34 -15.85
CA THR A 296 -14.94 15.15 -16.48
C THR A 296 -15.74 15.92 -15.43
N ARG A 297 -15.84 17.25 -15.61
CA ARG A 297 -16.90 18.19 -15.19
C ARG A 297 -17.85 17.74 -14.08
N TYR A 298 -17.83 18.40 -12.92
CA TYR A 298 -19.04 18.88 -12.23
C TYR A 298 -18.66 19.93 -11.15
N GLY A 299 -19.39 21.06 -11.11
CA GLY A 299 -19.60 21.84 -9.88
C GLY A 299 -18.77 23.10 -9.65
N THR A 300 -19.17 24.21 -10.25
CA THR A 300 -18.83 25.57 -9.82
C THR A 300 -19.45 25.91 -8.46
N TYR A 301 -18.64 26.34 -7.48
CA TYR A 301 -19.08 27.29 -6.45
C TYR A 301 -17.99 28.33 -6.18
N LEU A 302 -18.39 29.59 -6.36
CA LEU A 302 -17.63 30.82 -6.13
C LEU A 302 -17.45 31.09 -4.63
N THR A 303 -16.24 31.41 -4.19
CA THR A 303 -16.01 32.28 -3.03
C THR A 303 -14.87 33.26 -3.33
N THR A 304 -15.25 34.53 -3.50
CA THR A 304 -14.35 35.68 -3.57
C THR A 304 -13.86 36.05 -2.17
N THR A 305 -12.55 36.04 -1.93
CA THR A 305 -11.91 36.70 -0.79
C THR A 305 -11.25 38.01 -1.23
N LYS A 306 -11.78 39.14 -0.74
CA LYS A 306 -11.18 40.47 -0.87
C LYS A 306 -10.02 40.60 0.13
N SER A 307 -8.82 40.87 -0.39
CA SER A 307 -7.63 41.27 0.37
C SER A 307 -7.81 42.67 0.96
N LEU A 308 -7.79 42.80 2.30
CA LEU A 308 -7.63 44.08 3.00
C LEU A 308 -6.14 44.28 3.33
N LYS A 309 -5.50 45.25 2.67
CA LYS A 309 -4.19 45.79 3.05
C LYS A 309 -4.40 46.96 4.01
N THR A 310 -3.94 46.84 5.25
CA THR A 310 -3.83 47.96 6.19
C THR A 310 -2.48 48.68 5.98
N LYS A 311 -2.54 49.98 5.69
CA LYS A 311 -1.39 50.90 5.71
C LYS A 311 -1.19 51.41 7.14
N ALA A 312 0.02 51.25 7.67
CA ALA A 312 0.45 51.93 8.89
C ALA A 312 0.83 53.38 8.56
N THR A 313 0.21 54.33 9.24
CA THR A 313 0.62 55.75 9.26
C THR A 313 1.33 56.05 10.58
N THR A 314 2.62 56.36 10.49
CA THR A 314 3.39 57.07 11.51
C THR A 314 2.89 58.50 11.65
N ASN A 315 2.70 58.98 12.88
CA ASN A 315 2.79 60.40 13.18
C ASN A 315 3.46 60.65 14.53
N LYS A 316 4.37 61.64 14.49
CA LYS A 316 5.24 62.11 15.56
C LYS A 316 4.47 62.72 16.74
N LYS A 317 4.98 62.48 17.95
CA LYS A 317 5.40 63.53 18.88
C LYS A 317 6.74 63.13 19.48
#